data_AF-A0AAW1CPK7-F1
#
_entry.id   AF-A0AAW1CPK7-F1
#
_cell.length_a   1.000
_cell.length_b   1.000
_cell.length_c   1.000
_cell.angle_alpha   90.00
_cell.angle_beta   90.00
_cell.angle_gamma   90.00
#
_symmetry.space_group_name_H-M   'P 1'
#
loop_
_entity.id
_entity.type
_entity.pdbx_description
1 polymer ?
#
loop_
_entity_poly.entity_id
_entity_poly.type
_entity_poly.pdbx_seq_one_letter_code
_entity_poly.pdbx_strand_id
1 'polypeptide(L)'
;MSFYLKFSSIILVLVISFLNKINGEFTAEDCWALGMNKASLLCSTCDQLKKHDLEIMRDHCLNCCNKDENEPAIKRYPKASLEVCTCKFGAYPQIHAFVKSDKPAKFPNLTIRYVRGLDPIIKLFDERGNVQEVLAIERWDTDAVEEFLKTHLQSP
;
A
#
# COMPACT_ATOMS: atom_id res chain seq x y z
N MET A 1 -53.63 -12.23 41.94
CA MET A 1 -52.45 -11.36 42.12
C MET A 1 -51.17 -11.93 41.48
N SER A 2 -50.78 -13.19 41.75
CA SER A 2 -49.50 -13.76 41.30
C SER A 2 -49.33 -13.99 39.78
N PHE A 3 -50.43 -14.09 39.02
CA PHE A 3 -50.39 -14.29 37.56
C PHE A 3 -49.95 -13.03 36.80
N TYR A 4 -50.37 -11.84 37.26
CA TYR A 4 -49.99 -10.54 36.69
C TYR A 4 -48.51 -10.19 36.92
N LEU A 5 -47.94 -10.59 38.07
CA LEU A 5 -46.51 -10.40 38.36
C LEU A 5 -45.62 -11.23 37.44
N LYS A 6 -46.00 -12.49 37.14
CA LYS A 6 -45.26 -13.35 36.21
C LYS A 6 -45.34 -12.84 34.77
N PHE A 7 -46.51 -12.37 34.34
CA PHE A 7 -46.69 -11.79 33.01
C PHE A 7 -45.88 -10.50 32.83
N SER A 8 -45.85 -9.64 33.85
CA SER A 8 -45.03 -8.41 33.85
C SER A 8 -43.53 -8.71 33.79
N SER A 9 -43.06 -9.74 34.52
CA SER A 9 -41.64 -10.15 34.51
C SER A 9 -41.21 -10.74 33.16
N ILE A 10 -42.06 -11.51 32.48
CA ILE A 10 -41.79 -12.04 31.13
C ILE A 10 -41.70 -10.92 30.09
N ILE A 11 -42.58 -9.92 30.16
CA ILE A 11 -42.54 -8.74 29.27
C ILE A 11 -41.25 -7.95 29.50
N LEU A 12 -40.83 -7.78 30.75
CA LEU A 12 -39.60 -7.07 31.10
C LEU A 12 -38.36 -7.77 30.52
N VAL A 13 -38.27 -9.10 30.65
CA VAL A 13 -37.16 -9.89 30.08
C VAL A 13 -37.13 -9.79 28.56
N LEU A 14 -38.29 -9.85 27.90
CA LEU A 14 -38.38 -9.68 26.45
C LEU A 14 -37.90 -8.30 25.99
N VAL A 15 -38.30 -7.22 26.68
CA VAL A 15 -37.85 -5.85 26.35
C VAL A 15 -36.34 -5.70 26.50
N ILE A 16 -35.72 -6.28 27.53
CA ILE A 16 -34.26 -6.22 27.75
C ILE A 16 -33.50 -6.94 26.62
N SER A 17 -34.02 -8.09 26.13
CA SER A 17 -33.39 -8.80 25.01
C SER A 17 -33.45 -8.05 23.67
N PHE A 18 -34.42 -7.15 23.47
CA PHE A 18 -34.52 -6.33 22.25
C PHE A 18 -33.58 -5.10 22.26
N LEU A 19 -33.17 -4.59 23.42
CA LEU A 19 -32.31 -3.40 23.52
C LEU A 19 -30.83 -3.66 23.19
N ASN A 20 -30.39 -4.92 23.18
CA ASN A 20 -28.98 -5.28 22.99
C ASN A 20 -28.51 -5.35 21.52
N LYS A 21 -29.29 -4.84 20.55
CA LYS A 21 -28.94 -4.87 19.12
C LYS A 21 -28.93 -3.49 18.46
N ILE A 22 -28.32 -2.49 19.10
CA ILE A 22 -28.01 -1.22 18.46
C ILE A 22 -26.52 -1.22 18.11
N ASN A 23 -26.18 -1.79 16.95
CA ASN A 23 -24.90 -1.50 16.32
C ASN A 23 -25.10 -0.20 15.51
N GLY A 24 -24.73 0.93 16.10
CA GLY A 24 -24.71 2.22 15.39
C GLY A 24 -23.53 2.25 14.43
N GLU A 25 -23.80 2.44 13.15
CA GLU A 25 -22.77 2.78 12.17
C GLU A 25 -22.47 4.28 12.29
N PHE A 26 -21.19 4.68 12.32
CA PHE A 26 -20.79 6.08 12.40
C PHE A 26 -21.30 6.86 11.17
N THR A 27 -21.92 8.02 11.37
CA THR A 27 -22.29 8.89 10.26
C THR A 27 -21.07 9.70 9.77
N ALA A 28 -21.22 10.45 8.67
CA ALA A 28 -20.15 11.31 8.19
C ALA A 28 -19.80 12.40 9.22
N GLU A 29 -20.80 12.92 9.93
CA GLU A 29 -20.66 13.96 10.96
C GLU A 29 -19.91 13.44 12.18
N ASP A 30 -20.19 12.20 12.61
CA ASP A 30 -19.48 11.57 13.73
C ASP A 30 -17.99 11.37 13.41
N CYS A 31 -17.70 10.94 12.18
CA CYS A 31 -16.32 10.83 11.69
C CYS A 31 -15.63 12.19 11.65
N TRP A 32 -16.32 13.23 11.19
CA TRP A 32 -15.79 14.60 11.19
C TRP A 32 -15.49 15.12 12.59
N ALA A 33 -16.33 14.80 13.59
CA ALA A 33 -16.07 15.15 14.99
C ALA A 33 -14.82 14.48 15.56
N LEU A 34 -14.44 13.31 15.02
CA LEU A 34 -13.20 12.60 15.33
C LEU A 34 -12.00 13.04 14.46
N GLY A 35 -12.19 14.05 13.60
CA GLY A 35 -11.17 14.57 12.69
C GLY A 35 -10.94 13.72 11.44
N MET A 36 -11.89 12.85 11.08
CA MET A 36 -11.79 11.91 9.96
C MET A 36 -12.75 12.26 8.83
N ASN A 37 -12.23 12.34 7.61
CA ASN A 37 -13.05 12.57 6.43
C ASN A 37 -13.57 11.26 5.85
N LYS A 38 -14.80 10.86 6.22
CA LYS A 38 -15.43 9.61 5.76
C LYS A 38 -15.49 9.49 4.23
N ALA A 39 -15.52 10.59 3.46
CA ALA A 39 -15.59 10.53 1.99
C ALA A 39 -14.27 10.17 1.30
N SER A 40 -13.13 10.44 1.94
CA SER A 40 -11.79 10.25 1.34
C SER A 40 -10.89 9.30 2.13
N LEU A 41 -11.31 8.90 3.33
CA LEU A 41 -10.51 8.03 4.20
C LEU A 41 -10.57 6.59 3.68
N LEU A 42 -9.40 6.04 3.37
CA LEU A 42 -9.22 4.68 2.89
C LEU A 42 -8.76 3.76 4.05
N CYS A 43 -9.28 2.53 4.12
CA CYS A 43 -8.98 1.64 5.25
C CYS A 43 -7.50 1.25 5.35
N SER A 44 -6.77 1.22 4.23
CA SER A 44 -5.30 1.09 4.20
C SER A 44 -4.57 2.17 5.03
N THR A 45 -5.15 3.38 5.17
CA THR A 45 -4.62 4.45 6.03
C THR A 45 -4.70 4.04 7.51
N CYS A 46 -5.77 3.33 7.89
CA CYS A 46 -5.98 2.83 9.24
C CYS A 46 -4.92 1.81 9.68
N ASP A 47 -4.37 1.04 8.73
CA ASP A 47 -3.30 0.08 9.00
C ASP A 47 -1.94 0.76 9.21
N GLN A 48 -1.71 1.91 8.56
CA GLN A 48 -0.46 2.67 8.69
C GLN A 48 -0.34 3.41 10.02
N LEU A 49 -1.45 3.74 10.69
CA LEU A 49 -1.48 4.42 11.99
C LEU A 49 -0.67 3.69 13.07
N LYS A 50 -0.52 2.36 12.97
CA LYS A 50 0.32 1.56 13.87
C LYS A 50 1.81 1.94 13.80
N LYS A 51 2.29 2.42 12.65
CA LYS A 51 3.70 2.81 12.46
C LYS A 51 4.05 4.15 13.13
N HIS A 52 3.04 4.90 13.56
CA HIS A 52 3.18 6.27 14.07
C HIS A 52 2.70 6.42 15.52
N ASP A 53 2.61 5.32 16.29
CA ASP A 53 2.10 5.30 17.68
C ASP A 53 0.67 5.88 17.85
N LEU A 54 -0.12 5.90 16.78
CA LEU A 54 -1.50 6.40 16.76
C LEU A 54 -2.53 5.26 16.81
N GLU A 55 -2.17 4.15 17.45
CA GLU A 55 -3.00 2.93 17.52
C GLU A 55 -4.36 3.18 18.19
N ILE A 56 -4.43 4.16 19.11
CA ILE A 56 -5.66 4.57 19.80
C ILE A 56 -6.73 5.08 18.82
N MET A 57 -6.33 5.66 17.68
CA MET A 57 -7.25 6.20 16.67
C MET A 57 -7.64 5.16 15.62
N ARG A 58 -7.06 3.96 15.67
CA ARG A 58 -7.28 2.90 14.67
C ARG A 58 -8.73 2.46 14.62
N ASP A 59 -9.35 2.24 15.77
CA ASP A 59 -10.73 1.76 15.85
C ASP A 59 -11.70 2.80 15.28
N HIS A 60 -11.51 4.08 15.61
CA HIS A 60 -12.27 5.17 15.01
C HIS A 60 -12.06 5.26 13.49
N CYS A 61 -10.82 5.06 13.03
CA CYS A 61 -10.48 5.05 11.61
C CYS A 61 -11.20 3.94 10.86
N LEU A 62 -11.19 2.72 11.41
CA LEU A 62 -11.84 1.55 10.80
C LEU A 62 -13.36 1.70 10.69
N ASN A 63 -13.97 2.45 11.61
CA ASN A 63 -15.40 2.76 11.56
C ASN A 63 -15.75 3.90 10.58
N CYS A 64 -14.75 4.65 10.11
CA CYS A 64 -14.91 5.83 9.26
C CYS A 64 -14.32 5.68 7.86
N CYS A 65 -13.63 4.58 7.56
CA CYS A 65 -12.95 4.38 6.29
C CYS A 65 -13.85 3.70 5.24
N ASN A 66 -13.56 3.98 3.97
CA ASN A 66 -14.07 3.22 2.86
C ASN A 66 -13.09 2.07 2.56
N LYS A 67 -13.66 0.92 2.19
CA LYS A 67 -12.87 -0.17 1.63
C LYS A 67 -12.08 0.37 0.44
N ASP A 68 -10.84 -0.08 0.32
CA ASP A 68 -9.96 0.23 -0.80
C ASP A 68 -10.51 -0.42 -2.09
N GLU A 69 -11.62 0.10 -2.63
CA GLU A 69 -12.10 -0.23 -3.96
C GLU A 69 -11.24 0.55 -4.96
N ASN A 70 -10.26 -0.13 -5.55
CA ASN A 70 -9.29 0.35 -6.53
C ASN A 70 -8.01 1.02 -5.98
N GLU A 71 -7.23 0.31 -5.15
CA GLU A 71 -5.80 0.34 -5.47
C GLU A 71 -5.63 -0.49 -6.75
N PRO A 72 -5.09 0.04 -7.86
CA PRO A 72 -4.52 -0.84 -8.85
C PRO A 72 -3.42 -1.59 -8.12
N ALA A 73 -3.67 -2.86 -7.78
CA ALA A 73 -2.68 -3.71 -7.14
C ALA A 73 -1.36 -3.49 -7.87
N ILE A 74 -0.38 -2.91 -7.18
CA ILE A 74 0.86 -2.44 -7.80
C ILE A 74 1.39 -3.61 -8.63
N LYS A 75 1.41 -3.44 -9.95
CA LYS A 75 1.75 -4.53 -10.86
C LYS A 75 3.21 -4.88 -10.62
N ARG A 76 3.42 -6.10 -10.11
CA ARG A 76 4.75 -6.63 -9.83
C ARG A 76 5.24 -7.48 -10.99
N TYR A 77 6.50 -7.29 -11.32
CA TYR A 77 7.18 -7.92 -12.43
C TYR A 77 8.13 -9.01 -11.93
N PRO A 78 8.12 -10.20 -12.54
CA PRO A 78 9.01 -11.28 -12.17
C PRO A 78 10.48 -10.99 -12.49
N LYS A 79 10.76 -10.16 -13.51
CA LYS A 79 12.13 -9.86 -13.96
C LYS A 79 12.26 -8.41 -14.42
N ALA A 80 13.46 -7.85 -14.26
CA ALA A 80 13.82 -6.55 -14.82
C ALA A 80 15.27 -6.51 -15.32
N SER A 81 15.54 -5.58 -16.25
CA SER A 81 16.89 -5.23 -16.65
C SER A 81 17.13 -3.73 -16.60
N LEU A 82 18.20 -3.32 -15.93
CA LEU A 82 18.72 -1.97 -15.97
C LEU A 82 19.78 -1.89 -17.08
N GLU A 83 19.44 -1.21 -18.17
CA GLU A 83 20.33 -1.02 -19.33
C GLU A 83 21.02 0.34 -19.23
N VAL A 84 22.35 0.34 -19.27
CA VAL A 84 23.17 1.55 -19.09
C VAL A 84 24.36 1.59 -20.04
N CYS A 85 24.87 2.79 -20.37
CA CYS A 85 26.18 2.93 -21.01
C CYS A 85 27.25 3.37 -20.02
N THR A 86 28.38 2.65 -19.97
CA THR A 86 29.56 3.10 -19.22
C THR A 86 30.09 4.45 -19.72
N CYS A 87 29.92 4.73 -21.01
CA CYS A 87 30.28 5.99 -21.65
C CYS A 87 29.50 7.21 -21.12
N LYS A 88 28.31 7.01 -20.53
CA LYS A 88 27.44 8.07 -20.04
C LYS A 88 27.41 8.19 -18.51
N PHE A 89 28.21 7.42 -17.78
CA PHE A 89 28.24 7.49 -16.31
C PHE A 89 28.68 8.85 -15.75
N GLY A 90 29.46 9.63 -16.50
CA GLY A 90 29.78 11.00 -16.12
C GLY A 90 28.55 11.92 -16.11
N ALA A 91 27.58 11.68 -17.00
CA ALA A 91 26.33 12.44 -17.07
C ALA A 91 25.31 11.95 -16.03
N TYR A 92 25.37 10.67 -15.64
CA TYR A 92 24.44 10.03 -14.71
C TYR A 92 25.15 9.45 -13.47
N PRO A 93 25.78 10.29 -12.63
CA PRO A 93 26.60 9.81 -11.51
C PRO A 93 25.78 9.02 -10.48
N GLN A 94 24.51 9.36 -10.28
CA GLN A 94 23.62 8.64 -9.37
C GLN A 94 23.35 7.21 -9.87
N ILE A 95 23.06 7.04 -11.15
CA ILE A 95 22.87 5.70 -11.74
C ILE A 95 24.16 4.88 -11.66
N HIS A 96 25.32 5.51 -11.93
CA HIS A 96 26.61 4.85 -11.77
C HIS A 96 26.84 4.38 -10.33
N ALA A 97 26.52 5.22 -9.33
CA ALA A 97 26.62 4.87 -7.92
C ALA A 97 25.73 3.67 -7.56
N PHE A 98 24.49 3.64 -8.05
CA PHE A 98 23.61 2.48 -7.85
C PHE A 98 24.24 1.19 -8.41
N VAL A 99 24.68 1.21 -9.68
CA VAL A 99 25.28 0.04 -10.37
C VAL A 99 26.56 -0.47 -9.70
N LYS A 100 27.35 0.41 -9.06
CA LYS A 100 28.60 0.05 -8.39
C LYS A 100 28.46 -0.29 -6.91
N SER A 101 27.34 0.04 -6.29
CA SER A 101 27.04 -0.27 -4.89
C SER A 101 26.61 -1.73 -4.69
N ASP A 102 26.34 -2.11 -3.44
CA ASP A 102 25.75 -3.41 -3.10
C ASP A 102 24.23 -3.46 -3.30
N LYS A 103 23.58 -2.33 -3.63
CA LYS A 103 22.11 -2.26 -3.81
C LYS A 103 21.58 -3.22 -4.88
N PRO A 104 22.20 -3.37 -6.08
CA PRO A 104 21.72 -4.30 -7.11
C PRO A 104 21.71 -5.76 -6.62
N ALA A 105 22.63 -6.15 -5.74
CA ALA A 105 22.72 -7.52 -5.22
C ALA A 105 21.50 -7.90 -4.35
N LYS A 106 20.74 -6.92 -3.85
CA LYS A 106 19.49 -7.16 -3.11
C LYS A 106 18.34 -7.65 -4.02
N PHE A 107 18.48 -7.52 -5.34
CA PHE A 107 17.44 -7.82 -6.31
C PHE A 107 17.87 -8.98 -7.24
N PRO A 108 17.59 -10.25 -6.88
CA PRO A 108 18.02 -11.40 -7.70
C PRO A 108 17.36 -11.43 -9.09
N ASN A 109 16.19 -10.80 -9.21
CA ASN A 109 15.43 -10.69 -10.45
C ASN A 109 15.84 -9.48 -11.32
N LEU A 110 16.86 -8.73 -10.91
CA LEU A 110 17.42 -7.61 -11.65
C LEU A 110 18.70 -8.02 -12.40
N THR A 111 18.77 -7.70 -13.69
CA THR A 111 20.00 -7.86 -14.49
C THR A 111 20.53 -6.51 -14.95
N ILE A 112 21.83 -6.26 -14.76
CA ILE A 112 22.48 -5.07 -15.32
C ILE A 112 23.00 -5.40 -16.72
N ARG A 113 22.63 -4.62 -17.74
CA ARG A 113 23.11 -4.75 -19.11
C ARG A 113 23.83 -3.50 -19.56
N TYR A 114 25.00 -3.67 -20.18
CA TYR A 114 25.79 -2.56 -20.70
C TYR A 114 25.54 -2.39 -22.20
N VAL A 115 24.81 -1.34 -22.58
CA VAL A 115 24.43 -1.05 -23.97
C VAL A 115 25.06 0.28 -24.37
N ARG A 116 25.80 0.30 -25.49
CA ARG A 116 26.52 1.51 -25.91
C ARG A 116 25.56 2.60 -26.40
N GLY A 117 25.85 3.84 -26.03
CA GLY A 117 25.13 5.04 -26.48
C GLY A 117 23.76 5.25 -25.86
N LEU A 118 23.23 4.26 -25.13
CA LEU A 118 21.91 4.31 -24.52
C LEU A 118 21.93 5.14 -23.24
N ASP A 119 20.91 5.99 -23.07
CA ASP A 119 20.57 6.60 -21.79
C ASP A 119 20.02 5.54 -20.82
N PRO A 120 20.19 5.72 -19.50
CA PRO A 120 19.81 4.69 -18.54
C PRO A 120 18.31 4.43 -18.55
N ILE A 121 17.93 3.17 -18.73
CA ILE A 121 16.53 2.71 -18.74
C ILE A 121 16.34 1.44 -17.92
N ILE A 122 15.14 1.28 -17.35
CA ILE A 122 14.68 0.02 -16.76
C ILE A 122 13.67 -0.63 -17.70
N LYS A 123 13.89 -1.90 -18.03
CA LYS A 123 12.89 -2.74 -18.72
C LYS A 123 12.30 -3.74 -17.74
N LEU A 124 10.99 -3.83 -17.72
CA LEU A 124 10.24 -4.79 -16.90
C LEU A 124 9.73 -5.91 -17.80
N PHE A 125 9.85 -7.15 -17.34
CA PHE A 125 9.48 -8.34 -18.11
C PHE A 125 8.42 -9.17 -17.42
N ASP A 126 7.65 -9.90 -18.21
CA ASP A 126 6.76 -10.97 -17.73
C ASP A 126 7.54 -12.28 -17.44
N GLU A 127 6.82 -13.32 -17.01
CA GLU A 127 7.40 -14.63 -16.70
C GLU A 127 8.02 -15.31 -17.93
N ARG A 128 7.50 -14.99 -19.12
CA ARG A 128 7.94 -15.51 -20.41
C ARG A 128 9.15 -14.74 -20.96
N GLY A 129 9.56 -13.65 -20.31
CA GLY A 129 10.66 -12.80 -20.73
C GLY A 129 10.31 -11.77 -21.80
N ASN A 130 9.03 -11.48 -22.02
CA ASN A 130 8.61 -10.39 -22.91
C ASN A 130 8.65 -9.06 -22.18
N VAL A 131 9.09 -8.01 -22.87
CA VAL A 131 9.09 -6.64 -22.33
C VAL A 131 7.65 -6.17 -22.18
N GLN A 132 7.30 -5.78 -20.97
CA GLN A 132 5.99 -5.22 -20.65
C GLN A 132 6.06 -3.69 -20.57
N GLU A 133 7.11 -3.16 -19.95
CA GLU A 133 7.29 -1.72 -19.77
C GLU A 133 8.76 -1.32 -19.89
N VAL A 134 8.98 -0.07 -20.31
CA VAL A 134 10.31 0.56 -20.41
C VAL A 134 10.22 1.95 -19.80
N LEU A 135 11.13 2.24 -18.87
CA LEU A 135 11.17 3.50 -18.12
C LEU A 135 12.51 4.17 -18.32
N ALA A 136 12.49 5.46 -18.67
CA ALA A 136 13.67 6.31 -18.68
C ALA A 136 13.95 6.83 -17.26
N ILE A 137 15.17 6.65 -16.78
CA ILE A 137 15.54 6.96 -15.37
C ILE A 137 16.66 8.00 -15.26
N GLU A 138 16.86 8.81 -16.31
CA GLU A 138 17.91 9.84 -16.37
C GLU A 138 17.90 10.82 -15.20
N ARG A 139 16.71 11.09 -14.64
CA ARG A 139 16.49 12.05 -13.56
C ARG A 139 16.38 11.39 -12.18
N TRP A 140 16.57 10.08 -12.09
CA TRP A 140 16.41 9.35 -10.85
C TRP A 140 17.70 9.35 -10.05
N ASP A 141 17.59 9.39 -8.73
CA ASP A 141 18.69 9.16 -7.81
C ASP A 141 18.80 7.67 -7.41
N THR A 142 19.79 7.33 -6.59
CA THR A 142 20.01 5.93 -6.19
C THR A 142 18.88 5.35 -5.33
N ASP A 143 18.14 6.21 -4.63
CA ASP A 143 17.12 5.78 -3.68
C ASP A 143 15.79 5.56 -4.40
N ALA A 144 15.44 6.44 -5.33
CA ALA A 144 14.31 6.27 -6.24
C ALA A 144 14.42 4.98 -7.06
N VAL A 145 15.62 4.64 -7.57
CA VAL A 145 15.83 3.37 -8.28
C VAL A 145 15.61 2.18 -7.35
N GLU A 146 16.14 2.20 -6.14
CA GLU A 146 16.00 1.11 -5.16
C GLU A 146 14.54 0.93 -4.72
N GLU A 147 13.85 2.02 -4.40
CA GLU A 147 12.44 2.02 -3.98
C GLU A 147 11.52 1.52 -5.10
N PHE A 148 11.76 1.97 -6.33
CA PHE A 148 11.01 1.51 -7.49
C PHE A 148 11.14 0.00 -7.67
N LEU A 149 12.38 -0.51 -7.65
CA LEU A 149 12.63 -1.94 -7.80
C LEU A 149 12.02 -2.77 -6.65
N LYS A 150 12.08 -2.27 -5.42
CA LYS A 150 11.47 -2.92 -4.25
C LYS A 150 9.95 -3.01 -4.38
N THR A 151 9.32 -1.99 -4.95
CA THR A 151 7.87 -1.90 -5.07
C THR A 151 7.34 -2.72 -6.26
N HIS A 152 8.07 -2.71 -7.37
CA HIS A 152 7.64 -3.28 -8.65
C HIS A 152 8.25 -4.63 -9.00
N LEU A 153 9.26 -5.15 -8.28
CA LEU A 153 9.74 -6.51 -8.49
C LEU A 153 9.09 -7.51 -7.53
N GLN A 154 8.82 -8.70 -8.04
CA GLN A 154 8.46 -9.82 -7.20
C GLN A 154 9.65 -10.20 -6.32
N SER A 155 9.40 -10.34 -5.02
CA SER A 155 10.37 -10.93 -4.10
C SER A 155 10.54 -12.42 -4.43
N PRO A 156 11.76 -12.96 -4.36
CA PRO A 156 12.02 -14.39 -4.56
C PRO A 156 11.30 -15.26 -3.51
#